data_AF-A0A371CH88-F1
#
_entry.id   AF-A0A371CH88-F1
#
_cell.length_a   1.000
_cell.length_b   1.000
_cell.length_c   1.000
_cell.angle_alpha   90.00
_cell.angle_beta   90.00
_cell.angle_gamma   90.00
#
_symmetry.space_group_name_H-M   'P 1'
#
loop_
_entity.id
_entity.type
_entity.pdbx_description
1 polymer ?
#
loop_
_entity_poly.entity_id
_entity_poly.type
_entity_poly.pdbx_seq_one_letter_code
_entity_poly.pdbx_strand_id
1 'polypeptide(L)'
;MNDHLKKLEFVFLDLHTDLVRFFAKSERPSGGSPSAPESSSLMDNVDARVDKTLGLVLTAQFNTIYDARAADGSLDLMYRVNYLRTRHRLQQGLDSARRYKATITATMDKWRPYFEMIMDKVHALLVTIHDRKISQSTFEELSLVVGNLLVQLSRKRTELVAEASKLRLRLECDWVTRTSRLSAYRLECASGTFDKMIEEAAAQHTVHATILNGVDALTQLTSSPTTVSTRDGVEICLDLLPQADVEFRELNVILDNLYKLAEPLLASLEKHIATTSGASANMTH
;
A
#
# COMPACT_ATOMS: atom_id res chain seq x y z
N MET A 1 13.04 -9.58 -14.50
CA MET A 1 12.11 -8.43 -14.34
C MET A 1 10.64 -8.82 -14.59
N ASN A 2 10.33 -9.66 -15.58
CA ASN A 2 8.96 -10.13 -15.86
C ASN A 2 8.27 -10.92 -14.72
N ASP A 3 9.00 -11.63 -13.86
CA ASP A 3 8.39 -12.46 -12.80
C ASP A 3 7.74 -11.64 -11.67
N HIS A 4 8.28 -10.48 -11.31
CA HIS A 4 7.66 -9.61 -10.30
C HIS A 4 6.45 -8.84 -10.85
N LEU A 5 6.41 -8.58 -12.16
CA LEU A 5 5.27 -7.99 -12.86
C LEU A 5 4.09 -8.95 -12.89
N LYS A 6 4.34 -10.20 -13.31
CA LYS A 6 3.35 -11.26 -13.21
C LYS A 6 2.87 -11.44 -11.77
N LYS A 7 3.75 -11.36 -10.77
CA LYS A 7 3.34 -11.45 -9.36
C LYS A 7 2.45 -10.31 -8.90
N LEU A 8 2.75 -9.05 -9.25
CA LEU A 8 1.90 -7.90 -8.89
C LEU A 8 0.58 -7.90 -9.64
N GLU A 9 0.60 -8.20 -10.93
CA GLU A 9 -0.60 -8.35 -11.76
C GLU A 9 -1.48 -9.49 -11.21
N PHE A 10 -0.88 -10.63 -10.85
CA PHE A 10 -1.58 -11.73 -10.21
C PHE A 10 -2.15 -11.34 -8.84
N VAL A 11 -1.39 -10.61 -8.01
CA VAL A 11 -1.86 -10.13 -6.70
C VAL A 11 -3.02 -9.14 -6.83
N PHE A 12 -2.97 -8.20 -7.78
CA PHE A 12 -4.04 -7.22 -7.96
C PHE A 12 -5.27 -7.82 -8.63
N LEU A 13 -5.09 -8.73 -9.59
CA LEU A 13 -6.20 -9.48 -10.17
C LEU A 13 -6.82 -10.46 -9.17
N ASP A 14 -6.02 -11.08 -8.31
CA ASP A 14 -6.49 -11.90 -7.20
C ASP A 14 -7.26 -11.05 -6.19
N LEU A 15 -6.72 -9.91 -5.76
CA LEU A 15 -7.40 -8.98 -4.85
C LEU A 15 -8.71 -8.48 -5.45
N HIS A 16 -8.71 -8.07 -6.72
CA HIS A 16 -9.93 -7.68 -7.44
C HIS A 16 -10.93 -8.84 -7.49
N THR A 17 -10.48 -10.05 -7.81
CA THR A 17 -11.34 -11.24 -7.86
C THR A 17 -11.90 -11.57 -6.47
N ASP A 18 -11.10 -11.43 -5.42
CA ASP A 18 -11.51 -11.69 -4.04
C ASP A 18 -12.47 -10.61 -3.52
N LEU A 19 -12.26 -9.33 -3.86
CA LEU A 19 -13.21 -8.26 -3.61
C LEU A 19 -14.53 -8.56 -4.35
N VAL A 20 -14.50 -8.85 -5.65
CA VAL A 20 -15.70 -9.20 -6.44
C VAL A 20 -16.43 -10.40 -5.83
N ARG A 21 -15.72 -11.49 -5.47
CA ARG A 21 -16.34 -12.67 -4.82
C ARG A 21 -16.90 -12.34 -3.44
N PHE A 22 -16.19 -11.51 -2.67
CA PHE A 22 -16.59 -11.12 -1.34
C PHE A 22 -17.92 -10.35 -1.37
N PHE A 23 -18.09 -9.45 -2.33
CA PHE A 23 -19.33 -8.67 -2.53
C PHE A 23 -20.42 -9.45 -3.27
N ALA A 24 -20.08 -10.32 -4.21
CA ALA A 24 -21.06 -11.23 -4.83
C ALA A 24 -21.70 -12.20 -3.81
N LYS A 25 -21.00 -12.51 -2.71
CA LYS A 25 -21.55 -13.31 -1.60
C LYS A 25 -22.51 -12.52 -0.70
N SER A 26 -22.46 -11.18 -0.66
CA SER A 26 -23.43 -10.37 0.10
C SER A 26 -24.74 -10.12 -0.67
N GLU A 27 -24.70 -10.10 -2.00
CA GLU A 27 -25.85 -9.82 -2.88
C GLU A 27 -26.79 -11.01 -3.16
N ARG A 28 -27.01 -11.93 -2.21
CA ARG A 28 -28.17 -12.85 -2.34
C ARG A 28 -29.45 -12.20 -1.80
N PRO A 29 -30.23 -11.52 -2.66
CA PRO A 29 -31.66 -11.74 -2.73
C PRO A 29 -32.04 -12.36 -4.09
N SER A 30 -33.08 -13.17 -4.04
CA SER A 30 -33.82 -13.76 -5.17
C SER A 30 -33.65 -13.06 -6.53
N GLY A 31 -33.01 -13.73 -7.49
CA GLY A 31 -33.24 -13.56 -8.93
C GLY A 31 -33.01 -12.15 -9.50
N GLY A 32 -31.74 -11.76 -9.68
CA GLY A 32 -31.37 -10.58 -10.46
C GLY A 32 -30.01 -10.79 -11.14
N SER A 33 -29.89 -10.34 -12.39
CA SER A 33 -28.68 -10.48 -13.23
C SER A 33 -27.49 -9.72 -12.63
N PRO A 34 -26.23 -10.22 -12.74
CA PRO A 34 -25.08 -9.59 -12.12
C PRO A 34 -24.59 -8.39 -12.94
N SER A 35 -24.98 -7.19 -12.55
CA SER A 35 -24.28 -5.96 -12.92
C SER A 35 -23.27 -5.59 -11.83
N ALA A 36 -22.12 -5.02 -12.21
CA ALA A 36 -21.09 -4.59 -11.27
C ALA A 36 -21.70 -3.68 -10.18
N PRO A 37 -21.44 -3.95 -8.89
CA PRO A 37 -22.00 -3.17 -7.80
C PRO A 37 -21.48 -1.74 -7.86
N GLU A 38 -22.38 -0.76 -7.78
CA GLU A 38 -22.00 0.66 -7.64
C GLU A 38 -21.20 0.85 -6.35
N SER A 39 -20.13 1.66 -6.36
CA SER A 39 -19.21 1.88 -5.22
C SER A 39 -19.92 2.27 -3.92
N SER A 40 -21.02 3.03 -4.01
CA SER A 40 -21.90 3.36 -2.88
C SER A 40 -22.49 2.13 -2.18
N SER A 41 -22.73 1.03 -2.90
CA SER A 41 -23.32 -0.20 -2.35
C SER A 41 -22.32 -1.05 -1.56
N LEU A 42 -21.02 -0.77 -1.67
CA LEU A 42 -19.95 -1.61 -1.12
C LEU A 42 -19.90 -1.52 0.41
N MET A 43 -19.99 -0.31 0.96
CA MET A 43 -20.06 -0.08 2.40
C MET A 43 -21.41 -0.48 2.98
N ASP A 44 -22.50 -0.18 2.28
CA ASP A 44 -23.84 -0.59 2.70
C ASP A 44 -23.93 -2.12 2.83
N ASN A 45 -23.23 -2.87 1.96
CA ASN A 45 -23.16 -4.33 2.03
C ASN A 45 -22.28 -4.84 3.20
N VAL A 46 -21.14 -4.21 3.48
CA VAL A 46 -20.28 -4.61 4.62
C VAL A 46 -20.96 -4.24 5.93
N ASP A 47 -21.49 -3.03 6.04
CA ASP A 47 -22.21 -2.56 7.22
C ASP A 47 -23.48 -3.39 7.43
N ALA A 48 -24.28 -3.68 6.40
CA ALA A 48 -25.43 -4.58 6.53
C ALA A 48 -25.01 -5.99 6.96
N ARG A 49 -23.87 -6.49 6.48
CA ARG A 49 -23.38 -7.83 6.81
C ARG A 49 -22.83 -7.89 8.25
N VAL A 50 -22.10 -6.87 8.68
CA VAL A 50 -21.60 -6.70 10.04
C VAL A 50 -22.76 -6.44 11.01
N ASP A 51 -23.72 -5.58 10.66
CA ASP A 51 -24.90 -5.26 11.47
C ASP A 51 -25.95 -6.37 11.47
N LYS A 52 -26.06 -7.20 10.43
CA LYS A 52 -26.86 -8.42 10.50
C LYS A 52 -26.23 -9.42 11.48
N THR A 53 -24.92 -9.63 11.37
CA THR A 53 -24.17 -10.57 12.21
C THR A 53 -24.15 -10.09 13.67
N LEU A 54 -24.02 -8.78 13.89
CA LEU A 54 -23.99 -8.18 15.22
C LEU A 54 -25.35 -7.79 15.75
N GLY A 55 -26.33 -7.44 14.94
CA GLY A 55 -27.70 -7.14 15.37
C GLY A 55 -28.42 -8.37 15.92
N LEU A 56 -28.09 -9.55 15.40
CA LEU A 56 -28.54 -10.82 15.96
C LEU A 56 -27.84 -11.14 17.31
N VAL A 57 -26.58 -10.73 17.47
CA VAL A 57 -25.73 -10.97 18.66
C VAL A 57 -25.91 -9.89 19.74
N LEU A 58 -26.20 -8.65 19.35
CA LEU A 58 -26.47 -7.47 20.17
C LEU A 58 -27.95 -7.32 20.47
N THR A 59 -28.72 -8.41 20.42
CA THR A 59 -29.98 -8.49 21.16
C THR A 59 -29.66 -8.28 22.64
N ALA A 60 -29.59 -7.00 23.01
CA ALA A 60 -29.75 -6.38 24.31
C ALA A 60 -31.15 -6.69 24.90
N GLN A 61 -31.68 -7.85 24.53
CA GLN A 61 -32.89 -8.48 25.01
C GLN A 61 -32.54 -9.69 25.86
N PHE A 62 -31.33 -10.27 25.83
CA PHE A 62 -31.05 -11.50 26.60
C PHE A 62 -30.98 -11.28 28.12
N ASN A 63 -30.28 -10.24 28.59
CA ASN A 63 -30.30 -9.86 30.00
C ASN A 63 -31.69 -9.35 30.41
N THR A 64 -32.35 -8.59 29.55
CA THR A 64 -33.67 -7.98 29.79
C THR A 64 -34.80 -9.02 29.83
N ILE A 65 -34.79 -10.02 28.94
CA ILE A 65 -35.72 -11.16 28.93
C ILE A 65 -35.47 -12.05 30.14
N TYR A 66 -34.19 -12.30 30.47
CA TYR A 66 -33.84 -13.07 31.67
C TYR A 66 -34.27 -12.36 32.95
N ASP A 67 -33.93 -11.07 33.11
CA ASP A 67 -34.22 -10.28 34.29
C ASP A 67 -35.73 -10.10 34.47
N ALA A 68 -36.49 -9.85 33.39
CA ALA A 68 -37.95 -9.80 33.42
C ALA A 68 -38.58 -11.13 33.89
N ARG A 69 -38.16 -12.26 33.30
CA ARG A 69 -38.73 -13.57 33.65
C ARG A 69 -38.26 -14.11 35.01
N ALA A 70 -37.07 -13.71 35.46
CA ALA A 70 -36.57 -14.05 36.77
C ALA A 70 -37.32 -13.27 37.85
N ALA A 71 -37.71 -12.03 37.56
CA ALA A 71 -38.60 -11.23 38.40
C ALA A 71 -40.03 -11.80 38.43
N ASP A 72 -40.54 -12.27 37.29
CA ASP A 72 -41.89 -12.85 37.16
C ASP A 72 -41.99 -14.31 37.67
N GLY A 73 -40.88 -14.91 38.11
CA GLY A 73 -40.85 -16.27 38.67
C GLY A 73 -41.13 -17.40 37.65
N SER A 74 -41.26 -17.08 36.36
CA SER A 74 -41.64 -18.01 35.29
C SER A 74 -40.46 -18.84 34.75
N LEU A 75 -39.28 -18.70 35.35
CA LEU A 75 -38.04 -19.33 34.93
C LEU A 75 -37.70 -20.53 35.82
N ASP A 76 -37.68 -21.72 35.22
CA ASP A 76 -37.25 -22.94 35.89
C ASP A 76 -35.81 -22.81 36.45
N LEU A 77 -35.58 -23.41 37.63
CA LEU A 77 -34.33 -23.32 38.40
C LEU A 77 -33.13 -23.82 37.59
N MET A 78 -33.31 -24.91 36.83
CA MET A 78 -32.26 -25.46 35.98
C MET A 78 -31.86 -24.49 34.86
N TYR A 79 -32.81 -23.71 34.33
CA TYR A 79 -32.53 -22.65 33.36
C TYR A 79 -31.77 -21.49 33.99
N ARG A 80 -32.16 -21.05 35.19
CA ARG A 80 -31.44 -19.97 35.90
C ARG A 80 -29.99 -20.35 36.18
N VAL A 81 -29.74 -21.56 36.66
CA VAL A 81 -28.38 -22.06 36.94
C VAL A 81 -27.55 -22.19 35.66
N ASN A 82 -28.11 -22.76 34.60
CA ASN A 82 -27.40 -22.89 33.33
C ASN A 82 -27.09 -21.54 32.70
N TYR A 83 -28.05 -20.60 32.72
CA TYR A 83 -27.85 -19.23 32.24
C TYR A 83 -26.73 -18.52 33.03
N LEU A 84 -26.77 -18.55 34.36
CA LEU A 84 -25.74 -17.88 35.17
C LEU A 84 -24.34 -18.47 34.94
N ARG A 85 -24.25 -19.77 34.67
CA ARG A 85 -22.98 -20.45 34.32
C ARG A 85 -22.47 -20.09 32.92
N THR A 86 -23.35 -19.86 31.95
CA THR A 86 -22.96 -19.53 30.57
C THR A 86 -22.85 -18.03 30.30
N ARG A 87 -23.51 -17.18 31.10
CA ARG A 87 -23.56 -15.72 30.96
C ARG A 87 -22.18 -15.08 30.82
N HIS A 88 -21.21 -15.50 31.63
CA HIS A 88 -19.86 -14.95 31.56
C HIS A 88 -19.18 -15.25 30.22
N ARG A 89 -19.32 -16.48 29.70
CA ARG A 89 -18.75 -16.88 28.40
C ARG A 89 -19.46 -16.16 27.24
N LEU A 90 -20.78 -16.01 27.34
CA LEU A 90 -21.57 -15.22 26.38
C LEU A 90 -21.10 -13.76 26.37
N GLN A 91 -20.96 -13.13 27.54
CA GLN A 91 -20.51 -11.75 27.68
C GLN A 91 -19.10 -11.54 27.08
N GLN A 92 -18.16 -12.46 27.35
CA GLN A 92 -16.83 -12.41 26.74
C GLN A 92 -16.87 -12.53 25.21
N GLY A 93 -17.75 -13.38 24.67
CA GLY A 93 -18.00 -13.48 23.24
C GLY A 93 -18.55 -12.18 22.66
N LEU A 94 -19.52 -11.56 23.33
CA LEU A 94 -20.11 -10.27 22.91
C LEU A 94 -19.07 -9.14 22.90
N ASP A 95 -18.26 -9.04 23.95
CA ASP A 95 -17.23 -7.99 24.03
C ASP A 95 -16.14 -8.19 22.97
N SER A 96 -15.80 -9.45 22.65
CA SER A 96 -14.88 -9.77 21.55
C SER A 96 -15.49 -9.42 20.18
N ALA A 97 -16.77 -9.73 19.96
CA ALA A 97 -17.49 -9.39 18.74
C ALA A 97 -17.57 -7.86 18.52
N ARG A 98 -17.79 -7.09 19.59
CA ARG A 98 -17.78 -5.62 19.54
C ARG A 98 -16.41 -5.06 19.17
N ARG A 99 -15.32 -5.63 19.70
CA ARG A 99 -13.96 -5.24 19.34
C ARG A 99 -13.69 -5.51 17.86
N TYR A 100 -14.05 -6.69 17.37
CA TYR A 100 -13.92 -7.01 15.95
C TYR A 100 -14.74 -6.07 15.06
N LYS A 101 -15.96 -5.68 15.46
CA LYS A 101 -16.74 -4.64 14.76
C LYS A 101 -15.95 -3.35 14.62
N ALA A 102 -15.44 -2.83 15.73
CA ALA A 102 -14.73 -1.56 15.76
C ALA A 102 -13.49 -1.59 14.85
N THR A 103 -12.75 -2.71 14.87
CA THR A 103 -11.60 -2.91 13.97
C THR A 103 -12.03 -2.94 12.51
N ILE A 104 -13.07 -3.72 12.16
CA ILE A 104 -13.59 -3.81 10.79
C ILE A 104 -14.00 -2.44 10.26
N THR A 105 -14.80 -1.69 11.01
CA THR A 105 -15.25 -0.35 10.61
C THR A 105 -14.07 0.61 10.42
N ALA A 106 -13.12 0.62 11.36
CA ALA A 106 -11.95 1.49 11.27
C ALA A 106 -11.05 1.15 10.05
N THR A 107 -10.81 -0.13 9.78
CA THR A 107 -10.03 -0.58 8.63
C THR A 107 -10.75 -0.25 7.32
N MET A 108 -12.07 -0.47 7.25
CA MET A 108 -12.87 -0.12 6.08
C MET A 108 -12.86 1.37 5.80
N ASP A 109 -13.08 2.22 6.80
CA ASP A 109 -13.07 3.68 6.61
C ASP A 109 -11.74 4.21 6.08
N LYS A 110 -10.62 3.63 6.54
CA LYS A 110 -9.28 4.02 6.11
C LYS A 110 -8.96 3.59 4.68
N TRP A 111 -9.32 2.37 4.31
CA TRP A 111 -8.87 1.74 3.05
C TRP A 111 -9.93 1.72 1.96
N ARG A 112 -11.17 2.12 2.24
CA ARG A 112 -12.30 2.20 1.30
C ARG A 112 -11.94 2.83 -0.04
N PRO A 113 -11.29 4.02 -0.12
CA PRO A 113 -10.98 4.63 -1.41
C PRO A 113 -10.11 3.73 -2.28
N TYR A 114 -9.18 2.97 -1.67
CA TYR A 114 -8.30 2.05 -2.39
C TYR A 114 -9.09 0.86 -2.95
N PHE A 115 -9.99 0.28 -2.16
CA PHE A 115 -10.82 -0.85 -2.60
C PHE A 115 -11.78 -0.47 -3.73
N GLU A 116 -12.43 0.69 -3.63
CA GLU A 116 -13.31 1.22 -4.68
C GLU A 116 -12.53 1.50 -5.97
N MET A 117 -11.35 2.11 -5.85
CA MET A 117 -10.49 2.38 -7.00
C MET A 117 -10.02 1.09 -7.69
N ILE A 118 -9.71 0.05 -6.93
CA ILE A 118 -9.36 -1.28 -7.45
C ILE A 118 -10.56 -1.90 -8.17
N MET A 119 -11.76 -1.85 -7.59
CA MET A 119 -12.98 -2.40 -8.19
C MET A 119 -13.37 -1.71 -9.50
N ASP A 120 -13.31 -0.38 -9.55
CA ASP A 120 -13.82 0.39 -10.69
C ASP A 120 -12.83 0.47 -11.86
N LYS A 121 -11.52 0.51 -11.57
CA LYS A 121 -10.50 0.90 -12.55
C LYS A 121 -9.26 0.01 -12.56
N VAL A 122 -9.37 -1.27 -12.18
CA VAL A 122 -8.19 -2.16 -12.04
C VAL A 122 -7.28 -2.16 -13.28
N HIS A 123 -7.86 -2.19 -14.49
CA HIS A 123 -7.08 -2.21 -15.74
C HIS A 123 -6.35 -0.89 -16.00
N ALA A 124 -7.01 0.25 -15.78
CA ALA A 124 -6.37 1.56 -15.92
C ALA A 124 -5.26 1.74 -14.88
N LEU A 125 -5.47 1.23 -13.66
CA LEU A 125 -4.47 1.23 -12.60
C LEU A 125 -3.24 0.41 -12.95
N LEU A 126 -3.44 -0.79 -13.51
CA LEU A 126 -2.36 -1.67 -13.94
C LEU A 126 -1.52 -0.99 -15.03
N VAL A 127 -2.15 -0.29 -15.98
CA VAL A 127 -1.44 0.52 -16.99
C VAL A 127 -0.63 1.63 -16.34
N THR A 128 -1.21 2.41 -15.42
CA THR A 128 -0.48 3.49 -14.73
C THR A 128 0.70 2.98 -13.90
N ILE A 129 0.53 1.86 -13.19
CA ILE A 129 1.61 1.21 -12.42
C ILE A 129 2.70 0.70 -13.37
N HIS A 130 2.31 0.11 -14.49
CA HIS A 130 3.23 -0.39 -15.51
C HIS A 130 4.06 0.75 -16.12
N ASP A 131 3.41 1.85 -16.51
CA ASP A 131 4.08 3.03 -17.07
C ASP A 131 5.04 3.67 -16.07
N ARG A 132 4.64 3.77 -14.79
CA ARG A 132 5.52 4.24 -13.70
C ARG A 132 6.72 3.32 -13.48
N LYS A 133 6.55 2.01 -13.64
CA LYS A 133 7.66 1.06 -13.47
C LYS A 133 8.62 1.07 -14.65
N ILE A 134 8.09 1.22 -15.87
CA ILE A 134 8.93 1.48 -17.05
C ILE A 134 9.73 2.74 -16.80
N SER A 135 9.07 3.85 -16.42
CA SER A 135 9.77 5.11 -16.16
C SER A 135 10.82 4.98 -15.05
N GLN A 136 10.55 4.21 -13.99
CA GLN A 136 11.54 3.92 -12.95
C GLN A 136 12.73 3.09 -13.45
N SER A 137 12.49 2.01 -14.19
CA SER A 137 13.58 1.19 -14.75
C SER A 137 14.45 1.96 -15.73
N THR A 138 13.82 2.75 -16.61
CA THR A 138 14.50 3.64 -17.54
C THR A 138 15.25 4.74 -16.81
N PHE A 139 14.70 5.27 -15.71
CA PHE A 139 15.39 6.21 -14.83
C PHE A 139 16.63 5.59 -14.18
N GLU A 140 16.54 4.37 -13.65
CA GLU A 140 17.68 3.66 -13.04
C GLU A 140 18.80 3.41 -14.06
N GLU A 141 18.46 2.95 -15.27
CA GLU A 141 19.43 2.73 -16.35
C GLU A 141 20.09 4.04 -16.80
N LEU A 142 19.31 5.09 -17.05
CA LEU A 142 19.83 6.39 -17.50
C LEU A 142 20.66 7.08 -16.39
N SER A 143 20.23 7.00 -15.13
CA SER A 143 20.94 7.63 -14.00
C SER A 143 22.29 6.98 -13.76
N LEU A 144 22.40 5.66 -13.96
CA LEU A 144 23.68 4.96 -13.90
C LEU A 144 24.63 5.41 -15.02
N VAL A 145 24.13 5.58 -16.24
CA VAL A 145 24.93 6.08 -17.37
C VAL A 145 25.42 7.52 -17.11
N VAL A 146 24.51 8.41 -16.72
CA VAL A 146 24.83 9.81 -16.42
C VAL A 146 25.81 9.92 -15.25
N GLY A 147 25.60 9.13 -14.17
CA GLY A 147 26.49 9.07 -13.02
C GLY A 147 27.90 8.60 -13.39
N ASN A 148 28.02 7.55 -14.20
CA ASN A 148 29.31 7.06 -14.69
C ASN A 148 30.05 8.12 -15.52
N LEU A 149 29.35 8.81 -16.42
CA LEU A 149 29.94 9.89 -17.23
C LEU A 149 30.43 11.05 -16.35
N LEU A 150 29.66 11.42 -15.32
CA LEU A 150 30.02 12.48 -14.38
C LEU A 150 31.25 12.12 -13.55
N VAL A 151 31.35 10.87 -13.07
CA VAL A 151 32.54 10.36 -12.38
C VAL A 151 33.77 10.39 -13.29
N GLN A 152 33.63 9.93 -14.55
CA GLN A 152 34.73 9.95 -15.51
C GLN A 152 35.20 11.37 -15.83
N LEU A 153 34.27 12.31 -16.04
CA LEU A 153 34.58 13.71 -16.28
C LEU A 153 35.32 14.32 -15.08
N SER A 154 34.80 14.12 -13.86
CA SER A 154 35.42 14.61 -12.64
C SER A 154 36.84 14.09 -12.47
N ARG A 155 37.04 12.79 -12.73
CA ARG A 155 38.35 12.15 -12.68
C ARG A 155 39.33 12.75 -13.70
N LYS A 156 38.93 12.84 -14.98
CA LYS A 156 39.78 13.43 -16.03
C LYS A 156 40.15 14.87 -15.74
N ARG A 157 39.20 15.67 -15.22
CA ARG A 157 39.48 17.06 -14.82
C ARG A 157 40.50 17.13 -13.69
N THR A 158 40.39 16.23 -12.71
CA THR A 158 41.34 16.14 -11.59
C THR A 158 42.74 15.73 -12.08
N GLU A 159 42.81 14.75 -12.98
CA GLU A 159 44.06 14.30 -13.60
C GLU A 159 44.73 15.43 -14.39
N LEU A 160 43.99 16.16 -15.24
CA LEU A 160 44.51 17.33 -15.98
C LEU A 160 45.05 18.41 -15.06
N VAL A 161 44.33 18.77 -13.99
CA VAL A 161 44.78 19.77 -13.02
C VAL A 161 46.05 19.31 -12.29
N ALA A 162 46.12 18.04 -11.92
CA ALA A 162 47.29 17.46 -11.27
C ALA A 162 48.50 17.45 -12.20
N GLU A 163 48.33 17.07 -13.47
CA GLU A 163 49.39 17.09 -14.48
C GLU A 163 49.88 18.50 -14.78
N ALA A 164 48.96 19.46 -14.96
CA ALA A 164 49.30 20.87 -15.15
C ALA A 164 50.10 21.42 -13.96
N SER A 165 49.67 21.10 -12.73
CA SER A 165 50.36 21.53 -11.50
C SER A 165 51.75 20.92 -11.40
N LYS A 166 51.89 19.63 -11.73
CA LYS A 166 53.17 18.92 -11.72
C LYS A 166 54.14 19.46 -12.79
N LEU A 167 53.62 19.74 -13.99
CA LEU A 167 54.41 20.32 -15.07
C LEU A 167 54.89 21.73 -14.69
N ARG A 168 54.00 22.56 -14.17
CA ARG A 168 54.32 23.89 -13.66
C ARG A 168 55.44 23.83 -12.62
N LEU A 169 55.32 22.99 -11.60
CA LEU A 169 56.33 22.88 -10.54
C LEU A 169 57.69 22.44 -11.10
N ARG A 170 57.70 21.48 -12.04
CA ARG A 170 58.93 21.04 -12.72
C ARG A 170 59.60 22.19 -13.48
N LEU A 171 58.81 22.95 -14.24
CA LEU A 171 59.32 24.10 -15.00
C LEU A 171 59.84 25.19 -14.05
N GLU A 172 59.12 25.51 -12.98
CA GLU A 172 59.57 26.46 -11.94
C GLU A 172 60.92 26.03 -11.33
N CYS A 173 61.05 24.76 -10.91
CA CYS A 173 62.29 24.22 -10.38
C CYS A 173 63.45 24.27 -11.39
N ASP A 174 63.20 23.86 -12.64
CA ASP A 174 64.21 23.88 -13.71
C ASP A 174 64.69 25.30 -14.02
N TRP A 175 63.77 26.28 -14.01
CA TRP A 175 64.08 27.66 -14.31
C TRP A 175 64.84 28.35 -13.19
N VAL A 176 64.49 28.07 -11.92
CA VAL A 176 65.22 28.55 -10.75
C VAL A 176 66.64 27.98 -10.69
N THR A 177 66.82 26.72 -11.09
CA THR A 177 68.13 26.03 -10.96
C THR A 177 69.10 26.28 -12.11
N ARG A 178 68.64 26.53 -13.35
CA ARG A 178 69.51 26.44 -14.53
C ARG A 178 69.98 27.75 -15.17
N THR A 179 69.39 28.94 -14.91
CA THR A 179 69.75 30.12 -15.73
C THR A 179 69.35 31.49 -15.16
N SER A 180 70.21 32.50 -15.36
CA SER A 180 69.90 33.93 -15.17
C SER A 180 69.09 34.55 -16.33
N ARG A 181 68.92 33.83 -17.46
CA ARG A 181 68.09 34.21 -18.62
C ARG A 181 67.43 32.99 -19.27
N LEU A 182 66.10 33.00 -19.36
CA LEU A 182 65.28 32.03 -20.10
C LEU A 182 65.28 32.35 -21.60
N SER A 183 65.45 31.35 -22.46
CA SER A 183 65.33 31.55 -23.92
C SER A 183 63.86 31.54 -24.34
N ALA A 184 63.51 32.41 -25.30
CA ALA A 184 62.15 32.53 -25.84
C ALA A 184 61.62 31.19 -26.36
N TYR A 185 62.46 30.42 -27.07
CA TYR A 185 62.12 29.09 -27.57
C TYR A 185 61.67 28.11 -26.48
N ARG A 186 62.33 28.11 -25.31
CA ARG A 186 61.94 27.21 -24.20
C ARG A 186 60.63 27.62 -23.56
N LEU A 187 60.37 28.92 -23.49
CA LEU A 187 59.10 29.45 -23.01
C LEU A 187 57.96 29.04 -23.95
N GLU A 188 58.17 29.16 -25.26
CA GLU A 188 57.19 28.82 -26.29
C GLU A 188 56.88 27.31 -26.33
N CYS A 189 57.89 26.44 -26.19
CA CYS A 189 57.64 25.00 -26.04
C CYS A 189 56.82 24.69 -24.77
N ALA A 190 57.12 25.35 -23.65
CA ALA A 190 56.41 25.13 -22.40
C ALA A 190 54.95 25.63 -22.49
N SER A 191 54.72 26.82 -23.04
CA SER A 191 53.37 27.37 -23.25
C SER A 191 52.53 26.47 -24.14
N GLY A 192 53.09 25.99 -25.26
CA GLY A 192 52.41 25.07 -26.16
C GLY A 192 52.01 23.74 -25.52
N THR A 193 52.61 23.36 -24.39
CA THR A 193 52.20 22.16 -23.62
C THR A 193 50.97 22.45 -22.76
N PHE A 194 50.88 23.64 -22.17
CA PHE A 194 49.68 24.09 -21.45
C PHE A 194 48.52 24.37 -22.39
N ASP A 195 48.78 24.93 -23.58
CA ASP A 195 47.75 25.17 -24.59
C ASP A 195 47.04 23.86 -24.99
N LYS A 196 47.77 22.77 -25.15
CA LYS A 196 47.19 21.43 -25.38
C LYS A 196 46.32 20.94 -24.23
N MET A 197 46.71 21.18 -22.98
CA MET A 197 45.89 20.83 -21.80
C MET A 197 44.61 21.67 -21.75
N ILE A 198 44.66 22.93 -22.18
CA ILE A 198 43.49 23.82 -22.29
C ILE A 198 42.56 23.32 -23.41
N GLU A 199 43.09 22.93 -24.56
CA GLU A 199 42.32 22.32 -25.65
C GLU A 199 41.65 21.02 -25.21
N GLU A 200 42.36 20.17 -24.45
CA GLU A 200 41.80 18.93 -23.90
C GLU A 200 40.67 19.21 -22.90
N ALA A 201 40.82 20.23 -22.05
CA ALA A 201 39.77 20.68 -21.15
C ALA A 201 38.56 21.24 -21.93
N ALA A 202 38.79 21.98 -23.02
CA ALA A 202 37.74 22.52 -23.87
C ALA A 202 36.98 21.40 -24.60
N ALA A 203 37.67 20.34 -25.04
CA ALA A 203 37.04 19.18 -25.69
C ALA A 203 36.03 18.47 -24.77
N GLN A 204 36.21 18.56 -23.44
CA GLN A 204 35.28 18.00 -22.46
C GLN A 204 33.91 18.71 -22.40
N HIS A 205 33.75 19.89 -23.01
CA HIS A 205 32.45 20.57 -23.08
C HIS A 205 31.37 19.73 -23.74
N THR A 206 31.73 18.93 -24.75
CA THR A 206 30.81 18.01 -25.42
C THR A 206 30.26 16.95 -24.46
N VAL A 207 31.12 16.39 -23.60
CA VAL A 207 30.72 15.43 -22.55
C VAL A 207 29.83 16.11 -21.51
N HIS A 208 30.14 17.35 -21.15
CA HIS A 208 29.32 18.14 -20.22
C HIS A 208 27.91 18.40 -20.77
N ALA A 209 27.79 18.73 -22.06
CA ALA A 209 26.49 18.88 -22.73
C ALA A 209 25.68 17.57 -22.75
N THR A 210 26.33 16.43 -23.02
CA THR A 210 25.68 15.11 -22.96
C THR A 210 25.18 14.79 -21.55
N ILE A 211 25.96 15.10 -20.51
CA ILE A 211 25.55 14.92 -19.11
C ILE A 211 24.34 15.81 -18.80
N LEU A 212 24.36 17.08 -19.18
CA LEU A 212 23.25 18.01 -18.94
C LEU A 212 21.96 17.53 -19.61
N ASN A 213 22.03 17.13 -20.88
CA ASN A 213 20.87 16.56 -21.58
C ASN A 213 20.35 15.28 -20.90
N GLY A 214 21.25 14.44 -20.38
CA GLY A 214 20.88 13.25 -19.62
C GLY A 214 20.20 13.59 -18.29
N VAL A 215 20.66 14.63 -17.58
CA VAL A 215 20.03 15.13 -16.35
C VAL A 215 18.64 15.69 -16.64
N ASP A 216 18.47 16.45 -17.73
CA ASP A 216 17.16 16.97 -18.14
C ASP A 216 16.18 15.83 -18.45
N ALA A 217 16.63 14.78 -19.15
CA ALA A 217 15.81 13.60 -19.43
C ALA A 217 15.40 12.86 -18.13
N LEU A 218 16.31 12.74 -17.16
CA LEU A 218 16.01 12.16 -15.84
C LEU A 218 14.98 12.99 -15.07
N THR A 219 15.06 14.32 -15.17
CA THR A 219 14.13 15.25 -14.52
C THR A 219 12.72 15.16 -15.09
N GLN A 220 12.57 14.83 -16.38
CA GLN A 220 11.28 14.58 -17.02
C GLN A 220 10.67 13.21 -16.65
N LEU A 221 11.49 12.23 -16.27
CA LEU A 221 11.01 10.90 -15.88
C LEU A 221 10.49 10.88 -14.43
N THR A 222 11.04 11.71 -13.54
CA THR A 222 10.63 11.80 -12.13
C THR A 222 9.30 12.53 -11.91
N SER A 223 8.75 13.21 -12.92
CA SER A 223 7.42 13.84 -12.85
C SER A 223 6.25 12.87 -13.03
N SER A 224 6.50 11.55 -12.96
CA SER A 224 5.43 10.54 -12.99
C SER A 224 4.53 10.69 -11.75
N PRO A 225 3.21 10.89 -11.91
CA PRO A 225 2.33 11.12 -10.76
C PRO A 225 2.28 9.88 -9.86
N THR A 226 2.61 10.08 -8.58
CA THR A 226 2.53 9.06 -7.52
C THR A 226 1.11 8.91 -6.97
N THR A 227 0.22 9.83 -7.36
CA THR A 227 -1.17 9.90 -6.92
C THR A 227 -2.13 9.80 -8.09
N VAL A 228 -3.28 9.15 -7.86
CA VAL A 228 -4.41 9.08 -8.79
C VAL A 228 -5.66 9.55 -8.07
N SER A 229 -6.42 10.43 -8.69
CA SER A 229 -7.69 10.93 -8.13
C SER A 229 -8.81 9.91 -8.38
N THR A 230 -9.55 9.58 -7.32
CA THR A 230 -10.79 8.80 -7.43
C THR A 230 -11.90 9.61 -8.10
N ARG A 231 -13.02 8.93 -8.41
CA ARG A 231 -14.24 9.57 -8.94
C ARG A 231 -14.75 10.68 -8.01
N ASP A 232 -14.52 10.55 -6.71
CA ASP A 232 -14.95 11.50 -5.68
C ASP A 232 -13.89 12.57 -5.37
N GLY A 233 -12.81 12.62 -6.16
CA GLY A 233 -11.75 13.63 -6.01
C GLY A 233 -10.76 13.35 -4.88
N VAL A 234 -10.81 12.17 -4.24
CA VAL A 234 -9.83 11.77 -3.23
C VAL A 234 -8.55 11.34 -3.93
N GLU A 235 -7.42 11.92 -3.52
CA GLU A 235 -6.11 11.50 -4.04
C GLU A 235 -5.63 10.24 -3.35
N ILE A 236 -5.34 9.22 -4.15
CA ILE A 236 -4.81 7.94 -3.67
C ILE A 236 -3.35 7.81 -4.04
N CYS A 237 -2.52 7.49 -3.05
CA CYS A 237 -1.11 7.19 -3.27
C CYS A 237 -0.96 5.75 -3.78
N LEU A 238 -0.45 5.57 -5.00
CA LEU A 238 -0.28 4.26 -5.60
C LEU A 238 0.70 3.36 -4.81
N ASP A 239 1.62 3.95 -4.05
CA ASP A 239 2.59 3.21 -3.24
C ASP A 239 1.96 2.47 -2.05
N LEU A 240 0.75 2.86 -1.64
CA LEU A 240 0.04 2.24 -0.53
C LEU A 240 -0.89 1.10 -0.95
N LEU A 241 -1.01 0.81 -2.25
CA LEU A 241 -1.84 -0.28 -2.76
C LEU A 241 -1.44 -1.69 -2.27
N PRO A 242 -0.14 -2.03 -2.15
CA PRO A 242 0.26 -3.32 -1.57
C PRO A 242 -0.17 -3.45 -0.11
N GLN A 243 -0.13 -2.35 0.66
CA GLN A 243 -0.61 -2.35 2.04
C GLN A 243 -2.13 -2.56 2.09
N ALA A 244 -2.88 -1.96 1.17
CA ALA A 244 -4.32 -2.17 1.08
C ALA A 244 -4.69 -3.66 0.83
N ASP A 245 -3.92 -4.41 0.03
CA ASP A 245 -4.10 -5.87 -0.14
C ASP A 245 -3.94 -6.62 1.18
N VAL A 246 -2.86 -6.33 1.91
CA VAL A 246 -2.58 -6.97 3.22
C VAL A 246 -3.73 -6.73 4.18
N GLU A 247 -4.18 -5.48 4.26
CA GLU A 247 -5.26 -5.06 5.16
C GLU A 247 -6.61 -5.69 4.77
N PHE A 248 -6.88 -5.89 3.47
CA PHE A 248 -8.06 -6.61 3.01
C PHE A 248 -8.04 -8.09 3.40
N ARG A 249 -6.89 -8.75 3.31
CA ARG A 249 -6.74 -10.15 3.75
C ARG A 249 -6.94 -10.27 5.26
N GLU A 250 -6.37 -9.37 6.04
CA GLU A 250 -6.57 -9.31 7.48
C GLU A 250 -8.03 -9.05 7.84
N LEU A 251 -8.70 -8.15 7.13
CA LEU A 251 -10.12 -7.87 7.28
C LEU A 251 -10.96 -9.14 7.07
N ASN A 252 -10.69 -9.91 6.01
CA ASN A 252 -11.38 -11.18 5.75
C ASN A 252 -11.18 -12.20 6.88
N VAL A 253 -9.96 -12.31 7.42
CA VAL A 253 -9.69 -13.18 8.57
C VAL A 253 -10.47 -12.72 9.81
N ILE A 254 -10.53 -11.42 10.06
CA ILE A 254 -11.28 -10.85 11.18
C ILE A 254 -12.78 -11.10 11.01
N LEU A 255 -13.32 -10.95 9.80
CA LEU A 255 -14.71 -11.25 9.48
C LEU A 255 -15.02 -12.74 9.67
N ASP A 256 -14.18 -13.64 9.18
CA ASP A 256 -14.34 -15.09 9.39
C ASP A 256 -14.31 -15.46 10.87
N ASN A 257 -13.42 -14.83 11.64
CA ASN A 257 -13.36 -15.04 13.09
C ASN A 257 -14.62 -14.51 13.79
N LEU A 258 -15.14 -13.36 13.37
CA LEU A 258 -16.41 -12.83 13.86
C LEU A 258 -17.56 -13.79 13.54
N TYR A 259 -17.59 -14.37 12.34
CA TYR A 259 -18.59 -15.38 11.95
C TYR A 259 -18.52 -16.64 12.81
N LYS A 260 -17.32 -17.21 12.96
CA LYS A 260 -17.09 -18.39 13.80
C LYS A 260 -17.43 -18.16 15.27
N LEU A 261 -17.33 -16.91 15.73
CA LEU A 261 -17.76 -16.52 17.08
C LEU A 261 -19.28 -16.34 17.16
N ALA A 262 -19.88 -15.67 16.17
CA ALA A 262 -21.31 -15.33 16.15
C ALA A 262 -22.21 -16.55 15.93
N GLU A 263 -21.88 -17.46 15.02
CA GLU A 263 -22.69 -18.65 14.68
C GLU A 263 -23.00 -19.56 15.90
N PRO A 264 -22.03 -20.00 16.71
CA PRO A 264 -22.32 -20.81 17.89
C PRO A 264 -23.01 -20.01 19.01
N LEU A 265 -22.76 -18.70 19.09
CA LEU A 265 -23.50 -17.83 20.02
C LEU A 265 -24.97 -17.75 19.62
N LEU A 266 -25.28 -17.60 18.34
CA LEU A 266 -26.64 -17.60 17.80
C LEU A 266 -27.33 -18.94 17.99
N ALA A 267 -26.68 -20.05 17.67
CA ALA A 267 -27.24 -21.38 17.89
C ALA A 267 -27.54 -21.66 19.38
N SER A 268 -26.66 -21.18 20.28
CA SER A 268 -26.89 -21.26 21.73
C SER A 268 -28.08 -20.40 22.15
N LEU A 269 -28.20 -19.18 21.61
CA LEU A 269 -29.30 -18.25 21.86
C LEU A 269 -30.64 -18.80 21.37
N GLU A 270 -30.72 -19.29 20.14
CA GLU A 270 -31.93 -19.90 19.56
C GLU A 270 -32.36 -21.13 20.35
N LYS A 271 -31.41 -21.98 20.77
CA LYS A 271 -31.70 -23.12 21.65
C LYS A 271 -32.27 -22.67 23.00
N HIS A 272 -31.76 -21.59 23.58
CA HIS A 272 -32.27 -21.01 24.82
C HIS A 272 -33.67 -20.35 24.65
N ILE A 273 -33.97 -19.77 23.49
CA ILE A 273 -35.29 -19.21 23.19
C ILE A 273 -36.32 -20.33 22.92
N ALA A 274 -35.98 -21.34 22.12
CA ALA A 274 -36.89 -22.43 21.77
C ALA A 274 -37.30 -23.29 22.99
N THR A 275 -36.34 -23.54 23.89
CA THR A 275 -36.60 -24.24 25.14
C THR A 275 -37.50 -23.47 26.11
N THR A 276 -37.45 -22.13 26.06
CA THR A 276 -38.29 -21.26 26.89
C THR A 276 -39.69 -21.03 26.32
N SER A 277 -39.90 -21.14 25.00
CA SER A 277 -41.25 -21.14 24.39
C SER A 277 -41.97 -22.49 24.56
N GLY A 278 -41.25 -23.61 24.56
CA GLY A 278 -41.85 -24.94 24.77
C GLY A 278 -42.28 -25.20 26.22
N ALA A 279 -41.57 -24.65 27.21
CA ALA A 279 -41.92 -24.77 28.63
C ALA A 279 -43.21 -24.00 28.99
N SER A 280 -43.48 -22.88 28.32
CA SER A 280 -44.71 -22.09 28.52
C SER A 280 -45.98 -22.80 28.03
N ALA A 281 -45.88 -23.68 27.03
CA ALA A 281 -47.04 -24.41 26.49
C ALA A 281 -47.45 -25.61 27.36
N ASN A 282 -46.53 -26.16 28.15
CA ASN A 282 -46.76 -27.33 29.00
C ASN A 282 -47.22 -26.98 30.44
N MET A 283 -47.30 -25.70 30.82
CA MET A 283 -47.83 -25.26 32.13
C MET A 283 -49.31 -24.83 32.10
N THR A 284 -49.96 -24.86 30.94
CA THR A 284 -51.39 -24.55 30.76
C THR A 284 -52.30 -25.78 30.70
N HIS A 285 -51.81 -26.95 31.14
CA HIS A 285 -52.61 -28.18 31.26
C HIS A 285 -52.61 -28.70 32.70
#